data_AF-A0A1V4XGP1-F1
#
_entry.id   AF-A0A1V4XGP1-F1
#
_cell.length_a   1.000
_cell.length_b   1.000
_cell.length_c   1.000
_cell.angle_alpha   90.00
_cell.angle_beta   90.00
_cell.angle_gamma   90.00
#
_symmetry.space_group_name_H-M   'P 1'
#
loop_
_entity.id
_entity.type
_entity.pdbx_description
1 polymer ?
#
loop_
_entity_poly.entity_id
_entity_poly.type
_entity_poly.pdbx_seq_one_letter_code
_entity_poly.pdbx_strand_id
1 'polypeptide(L)'
;MSRLLDKPFELVKFHLWYLKAKNWVEPLDTGQLAISALGVDQIEKDRLQLRKDHLLTVSEDVGGQAEHSDTADSLAFPQKSRF
;
A
#
# COMPACT_ATOMS: atom_id res chain seq x y z
N MET A 1 19.59 11.80 -22.40
CA MET A 1 19.92 11.46 -20.99
C MET A 1 19.32 12.54 -20.10
N SER A 2 18.20 12.25 -19.47
CA SER A 2 17.48 13.20 -18.62
C SER A 2 18.31 13.54 -17.39
N ARG A 3 18.89 14.74 -17.34
CA ARG A 3 19.46 15.31 -16.12
C ARG A 3 18.28 15.71 -15.23
N LEU A 4 17.77 14.77 -14.45
CA LEU A 4 16.67 15.00 -13.50
C LEU A 4 17.09 15.95 -12.36
N LEU A 5 18.40 16.10 -12.18
CA LEU A 5 19.00 16.98 -11.20
C LEU A 5 19.84 18.00 -11.98
N ASP A 6 19.52 19.28 -11.86
CA ASP A 6 20.37 20.41 -12.31
C ASP A 6 21.66 20.51 -11.46
N LYS A 7 22.16 19.39 -10.96
CA LYS A 7 23.30 19.27 -10.08
C LYS A 7 24.41 18.49 -10.78
N PRO A 8 25.67 18.90 -10.60
CA PRO A 8 26.81 18.14 -11.09
C PRO A 8 26.81 16.73 -10.50
N PHE A 9 27.17 15.75 -11.33
CA PHE A 9 27.16 14.33 -10.97
C PHE A 9 28.09 14.05 -9.78
N GLU A 10 29.16 14.81 -9.66
CA GLU A 10 30.14 14.77 -8.58
C GLU A 10 29.48 14.92 -7.20
N LEU A 11 28.42 15.75 -7.10
CA LEU A 11 27.69 15.94 -5.84
C LEU A 11 26.79 14.75 -5.50
N VAL A 12 26.30 14.03 -6.51
CA VAL A 12 25.39 12.89 -6.31
C VAL A 12 26.14 11.57 -6.19
N LYS A 13 27.41 11.52 -6.64
CA LYS A 13 28.25 10.32 -6.65
C LYS A 13 28.34 9.65 -5.28
N PHE A 14 28.53 10.44 -4.22
CA PHE A 14 28.57 9.92 -2.85
C PHE A 14 27.23 9.30 -2.44
N HIS A 15 26.12 9.97 -2.74
CA HIS A 15 24.77 9.45 -2.44
C HIS A 15 24.47 8.16 -3.19
N LEU A 16 24.80 8.09 -4.49
CA LEU A 16 24.63 6.85 -5.27
C LEU A 16 25.49 5.72 -4.72
N TRP A 17 26.73 5.99 -4.33
CA TRP A 17 27.60 4.99 -3.70
C TRP A 17 26.98 4.47 -2.39
N TYR A 18 26.48 5.37 -1.54
CA TYR A 18 25.88 5.01 -0.26
C TYR A 18 24.62 4.14 -0.45
N LEU A 19 23.74 4.51 -1.39
CA LEU A 19 22.53 3.74 -1.70
C LEU A 19 22.86 2.34 -2.22
N LYS A 20 23.90 2.21 -3.06
CA LYS A 20 24.41 0.91 -3.50
C LYS A 20 25.00 0.10 -2.36
N ALA A 21 25.82 0.70 -1.50
CA ALA A 21 26.42 0.03 -0.34
C ALA A 21 25.36 -0.50 0.66
N LYS A 22 24.20 0.15 0.70
CA LYS A 22 23.03 -0.28 1.49
C LYS A 22 22.14 -1.31 0.79
N ASN A 23 22.45 -1.71 -0.44
CA ASN A 23 21.61 -2.55 -1.29
C ASN A 23 20.20 -1.97 -1.54
N TRP A 24 20.06 -0.64 -1.49
CA TRP A 24 18.80 0.05 -1.80
C TRP A 24 18.65 0.35 -3.29
N VAL A 25 19.76 0.28 -4.04
CA VAL A 25 19.80 0.46 -5.49
C VAL A 25 20.66 -0.62 -6.10
N GLU A 26 20.19 -1.21 -7.19
CA GLU A 26 20.87 -2.27 -7.93
C GLU A 26 21.21 -1.84 -9.38
N PRO A 27 22.38 -2.27 -9.91
CA PRO A 27 22.68 -2.10 -11.32
C PRO A 27 21.86 -3.08 -12.15
N LEU A 28 21.29 -2.58 -13.25
CA LEU A 28 20.60 -3.40 -14.23
C LEU A 28 21.54 -3.74 -15.39
N ASP A 29 21.29 -4.86 -16.06
CA ASP A 29 22.08 -5.31 -17.22
C ASP A 29 22.09 -4.29 -18.37
N THR A 30 21.12 -3.37 -18.38
CA THR A 30 20.99 -2.27 -19.33
C THR A 30 21.87 -1.06 -19.02
N GLY A 31 22.66 -1.11 -17.93
CA GLY A 31 23.50 -0.01 -17.46
C GLY A 31 22.75 1.07 -16.66
N GLN A 32 21.47 0.84 -16.37
CA GLN A 32 20.63 1.71 -15.54
C GLN A 32 20.68 1.29 -14.06
N LEU A 33 20.08 2.10 -13.20
CA LEU A 33 19.93 1.81 -11.77
C LEU A 33 18.46 1.63 -11.43
N ALA A 34 18.14 0.56 -10.72
CA ALA A 34 16.80 0.30 -10.18
C ALA A 34 16.80 0.40 -8.65
N ILE A 35 15.69 0.83 -8.06
CA ILE A 35 15.50 0.81 -6.60
C ILE A 35 15.09 -0.61 -6.22
N SER A 36 15.79 -1.21 -5.24
CA SER A 36 15.49 -2.57 -4.79
C SER A 36 14.23 -2.61 -3.90
N ALA A 37 13.60 -3.78 -3.79
CA ALA A 37 12.48 -3.98 -2.86
C ALA A 37 12.85 -3.59 -1.42
N LEU A 38 14.07 -3.95 -0.97
CA LEU A 38 14.60 -3.53 0.33
C LEU A 38 14.69 -2.00 0.48
N GLY A 39 15.10 -1.30 -0.58
CA GLY A 39 15.14 0.16 -0.60
C GLY A 39 13.76 0.78 -0.47
N VAL A 40 12.76 0.20 -1.15
CA VAL A 40 11.35 0.62 -1.04
C VAL A 40 10.83 0.39 0.37
N ASP A 41 11.00 -0.82 0.92
CA ASP A 41 10.53 -1.18 2.26
C ASP A 41 11.10 -0.26 3.34
N GLN A 42 12.37 0.14 3.20
CA GLN A 42 13.02 1.01 4.16
C GLN A 42 12.44 2.44 4.16
N ILE A 43 12.14 2.98 2.99
CA ILE A 43 11.53 4.32 2.87
C ILE A 43 10.08 4.28 3.32
N GLU A 44 9.35 3.21 2.99
CA GLU A 44 7.96 3.07 3.39
C GLU A 44 7.82 2.93 4.91
N LYS A 45 8.77 2.33 5.64
CA LYS A 45 8.78 2.37 7.13
C LYS A 45 8.77 3.80 7.67
N ASP A 46 9.51 4.71 7.05
CA ASP A 46 9.57 6.11 7.47
C ASP A 46 8.32 6.89 7.01
N ARG A 47 7.76 6.55 5.83
CA ARG A 47 6.52 7.16 5.31
C ARG A 47 5.24 6.67 5.98
N LEU A 48 5.24 5.45 6.52
CA LEU A 48 4.14 4.88 7.32
C LEU A 48 3.94 5.60 8.66
N GLN A 49 4.82 6.55 9.01
CA GLN A 49 4.43 7.69 9.86
C GLN A 49 3.47 8.64 9.12
N LEU A 50 2.50 8.08 8.40
CA LEU A 50 1.46 8.82 7.68
C LEU A 50 0.83 9.74 8.72
N ARG A 51 0.96 11.05 8.51
CA ARG A 51 0.23 12.00 9.37
C ARG A 51 -1.24 11.60 9.30
N LYS A 52 -1.89 11.53 10.46
CA LYS A 52 -3.32 11.14 10.60
C LYS A 52 -4.22 11.89 9.60
N ASP A 53 -3.78 13.09 9.22
CA ASP A 53 -4.31 14.02 8.24
C ASP A 53 -4.49 13.46 6.81
N HIS A 54 -3.86 12.33 6.46
CA HIS A 54 -3.96 11.70 5.13
C HIS A 54 -4.64 10.33 5.11
N LEU A 55 -5.19 9.87 6.24
CA LEU A 55 -6.02 8.66 6.23
C LEU A 55 -7.36 8.96 5.55
N LEU A 56 -7.73 8.11 4.59
CA LEU A 56 -9.08 8.10 4.05
C LEU A 56 -10.02 7.62 5.15
N THR A 57 -10.87 8.50 5.65
CA THR A 57 -12.02 8.09 6.45
C THR A 57 -12.93 7.24 5.58
N VAL A 58 -13.04 5.95 5.93
CA VAL A 58 -14.15 5.13 5.46
C VAL A 58 -15.42 5.87 5.87
N SER A 59 -16.15 6.38 4.87
CA SER A 59 -17.51 6.83 5.07
C SER A 59 -18.31 5.54 5.22
N GLU A 60 -18.54 5.12 6.45
CA GLU A 60 -19.59 4.15 6.72
C GLU A 60 -20.88 4.81 6.27
N ASP A 61 -21.38 4.38 5.11
CA ASP A 61 -22.69 4.77 4.62
C ASP A 61 -23.71 4.12 5.57
N VAL A 62 -23.96 4.79 6.70
CA VAL A 62 -25.02 4.44 7.64
C VAL A 62 -26.34 4.83 6.98
N GLY A 63 -26.74 4.02 5.99
CA GLY A 63 -28.09 3.98 5.45
C GLY A 63 -29.03 3.31 6.45
N GLY A 64 -29.38 4.04 7.51
CA GLY A 64 -30.36 3.62 8.51
C GLY A 64 -31.81 3.92 8.09
N GLN A 65 -32.59 2.85 7.92
CA GLN A 65 -34.02 2.67 8.22
C GLN A 65 -35.12 3.49 7.52
N ALA A 66 -36.08 2.79 6.90
CA ALA A 66 -37.41 2.58 7.50
C ALA A 66 -38.33 1.67 6.62
N GLU A 67 -38.68 0.50 7.18
CA GLU A 67 -40.02 -0.11 7.26
C GLU A 67 -40.82 -0.49 6.00
N HIS A 68 -41.01 -1.81 5.81
CA HIS A 68 -42.35 -2.34 5.57
C HIS A 68 -42.52 -3.72 6.20
N SER A 69 -43.36 -3.76 7.25
CA SER A 69 -43.94 -4.96 7.82
C SER A 69 -44.88 -5.62 6.81
N ASP A 70 -44.79 -6.94 6.63
CA ASP A 70 -46.04 -7.69 6.56
C ASP A 70 -45.91 -9.12 7.08
N THR A 71 -46.99 -9.53 7.70
CA THR A 71 -47.19 -10.72 8.53
C THR A 71 -47.59 -11.90 7.64
N ALA A 72 -46.96 -13.06 7.84
CA ALA A 72 -47.61 -14.38 7.97
C ALA A 72 -46.61 -15.52 7.67
N ASP A 73 -46.19 -16.17 8.75
CA ASP A 73 -46.51 -17.58 9.00
C ASP A 73 -46.35 -18.57 7.82
N SER A 74 -45.22 -19.30 7.76
CA SER A 74 -45.26 -20.69 7.29
C SER A 74 -44.07 -21.54 7.73
N LEU A 75 -44.33 -22.31 8.79
CA LEU A 75 -44.07 -23.74 8.91
C LEU A 75 -42.61 -24.27 8.83
N ALA A 76 -42.10 -24.51 10.04
CA ALA A 76 -41.22 -25.60 10.48
C ALA A 76 -40.78 -26.64 9.42
N PHE A 77 -39.46 -26.76 9.23
CA PHE A 77 -38.82 -27.94 8.65
C PHE A 77 -38.21 -28.82 9.75
N PRO A 78 -38.50 -30.14 9.80
CA PRO A 78 -37.98 -31.04 10.82
C PRO A 78 -36.54 -31.48 10.51
N GLN A 79 -35.70 -31.47 11.55
CA GLN A 79 -34.33 -31.99 11.54
C GLN A 79 -34.34 -33.53 11.64
N LYS A 80 -33.88 -34.22 10.59
CA LYS A 80 -33.52 -35.66 10.53
C LYS A 80 -32.25 -35.76 9.70
N SER A 81 -31.29 -36.65 9.90
CA SER A 81 -30.94 -37.57 10.97
C SER A 81 -29.54 -38.08 10.61
N ARG A 82 -28.73 -38.27 11.64
CA ARG A 82 -27.47 -39.01 11.69
C ARG A 82 -27.44 -40.27 10.79
N PHE A 83 -26.38 -40.41 10.00
CA PHE A 83 -25.73 -41.68 9.66
C PHE A 83 -24.23 -41.51 9.89
#